data_AF-A0A1W9W420-F1
#
_entry.id   AF-A0A1W9W420-F1
#
_cell.length_a   1.000
_cell.length_b   1.000
_cell.length_c   1.000
_cell.angle_alpha   90.00
_cell.angle_beta   90.00
_cell.angle_gamma   90.00
#
_symmetry.space_group_name_H-M   'P 1'
#
loop_
_entity.id
_entity.type
_entity.pdbx_description
1 polymer ?
#
loop_
_entity_poly.entity_id
_entity_poly.type
_entity_poly.pdbx_seq_one_letter_code
_entity_poly.pdbx_strand_id
1 'polypeptide(L)'
;MIIYPNYAAPDDVSFMLLVFGEILLPPLAGWIATGLLLGDPCRELLLVTPRPIWRIVVERLIMLMLVVTVSWGALLFVMWQLVNYTLVIPPTQLFWGGQVSVLIFISIGLWSALRFRNVVGGSIIVAALWATGLIFRQSLLVHPIGHLIHPFLTFQAHESPLWLMNCIMLCLIALVFIFLAVRLTFHEECWLPFESNEEIV
;
A
#
# COMPACT_ATOMS: atom_id res chain seq x y z
N MET A 1 -4.77 30.14 24.01
CA MET A 1 -4.68 30.25 22.54
C MET A 1 -3.20 30.29 22.21
N ILE A 2 -2.62 29.16 21.82
CA ILE A 2 -1.19 29.09 21.47
C ILE A 2 -1.09 29.58 20.03
N ILE A 3 -0.56 30.78 19.84
CA ILE A 3 -0.32 31.38 18.53
C ILE A 3 0.99 30.77 18.03
N TYR A 4 0.90 29.76 17.17
CA TYR A 4 2.08 29.28 16.44
C TYR A 4 2.44 30.33 15.38
N PRO A 5 3.68 30.84 15.35
CA PRO A 5 4.12 31.71 14.27
C PRO A 5 4.00 30.96 12.93
N ASN A 6 3.55 31.65 11.88
CA ASN A 6 3.51 31.13 10.50
C ASN A 6 4.93 30.76 10.05
N TYR A 7 5.36 29.51 10.28
CA TYR A 7 6.71 29.05 9.97
C TYR A 7 6.83 28.33 8.61
N ALA A 8 5.73 27.95 7.98
CA ALA A 8 5.75 27.31 6.66
C ALA A 8 4.62 27.83 5.76
N ALA A 9 4.92 28.07 4.49
CA ALA A 9 3.89 28.39 3.50
C ALA A 9 2.98 27.16 3.31
N PRO A 10 1.66 27.33 3.17
CA PRO A 10 0.75 26.19 2.97
C PRO A 10 1.07 25.33 1.74
N ASP A 11 1.68 25.94 0.73
CA ASP A 11 2.14 25.28 -0.49
C ASP A 11 3.26 24.26 -0.18
N ASP A 12 4.22 24.66 0.66
CA ASP A 12 5.34 23.79 1.06
C ASP A 12 4.85 22.58 1.85
N VAL A 13 3.88 22.78 2.74
CA VAL A 13 3.31 21.69 3.55
C VAL A 13 2.48 20.74 2.69
N SER A 14 1.70 21.28 1.74
CA SER A 14 0.93 20.45 0.79
C SER A 14 1.88 19.60 -0.07
N PHE A 15 2.99 20.19 -0.53
CA PHE A 15 4.03 19.47 -1.27
C PHE A 15 4.69 18.37 -0.43
N MET A 16 5.11 18.67 0.80
CA MET A 16 5.70 17.69 1.72
C MET A 16 4.76 16.53 2.00
N LEU A 17 3.48 16.82 2.24
CA LEU A 17 2.45 15.81 2.46
C LEU A 17 2.29 14.91 1.24
N LEU A 18 2.25 15.47 0.02
CA LEU A 18 2.16 14.65 -1.19
C LEU A 18 3.41 13.79 -1.41
N VAL A 19 4.61 14.34 -1.22
CA VAL A 19 5.86 13.58 -1.36
C VAL A 19 5.89 12.43 -0.35
N PHE A 20 5.53 12.68 0.90
CA PHE A 20 5.48 11.62 1.89
C PHE A 20 4.38 10.60 1.59
N GLY A 21 3.14 11.06 1.41
CA GLY A 21 1.95 10.21 1.30
C GLY A 21 1.84 9.44 -0.01
N GLU A 22 2.32 9.99 -1.13
CA GLU A 22 2.23 9.33 -2.44
C GLU A 22 3.58 8.83 -2.95
N ILE A 23 4.71 9.45 -2.62
CA ILE A 23 6.00 9.02 -3.19
C ILE A 23 6.75 8.08 -2.25
N LEU A 24 6.82 8.38 -0.96
CA LEU A 24 7.68 7.64 -0.02
C LEU A 24 6.94 6.53 0.73
N LEU A 25 5.76 6.82 1.26
CA LEU A 25 4.99 5.89 2.09
C LEU A 25 4.54 4.64 1.30
N PRO A 26 4.03 4.75 0.05
CA PRO A 26 3.58 3.57 -0.70
C PRO A 26 4.66 2.51 -0.95
N PRO A 27 5.85 2.81 -1.50
CA PRO A 27 6.87 1.77 -1.71
C PRO A 27 7.39 1.19 -0.39
N LEU A 28 7.51 1.98 0.68
CA LEU A 28 7.90 1.48 2.00
C LEU A 28 6.90 0.46 2.54
N ALA A 29 5.61 0.80 2.50
CA ALA A 29 4.54 -0.12 2.91
C ALA A 29 4.48 -1.35 2.00
N GLY A 30 4.66 -1.17 0.69
CA GLY A 30 4.78 -2.25 -0.28
C GLY A 30 5.93 -3.21 0.03
N TRP A 31 7.11 -2.70 0.37
CA TRP A 31 8.26 -3.52 0.78
C TRP A 31 8.00 -4.27 2.09
N ILE A 32 7.43 -3.63 3.10
CA ILE A 32 7.03 -4.31 4.34
C ILE A 32 6.03 -5.43 4.03
N ALA A 33 5.09 -5.19 3.10
CA ALA A 33 4.10 -6.18 2.67
C ALA A 33 4.74 -7.44 2.06
N THR A 34 5.87 -7.32 1.36
CA THR A 34 6.59 -8.48 0.78
C THR A 34 7.09 -9.46 1.84
N GLY A 35 7.39 -8.95 3.05
CA GLY A 35 7.93 -9.72 4.17
C GLY A 35 6.86 -10.31 5.09
N LEU A 36 5.57 -10.00 4.90
CA LEU A 36 4.52 -10.35 5.87
C LEU A 36 4.39 -11.85 6.13
N LEU A 37 4.67 -12.71 5.14
CA LEU A 37 4.71 -14.16 5.31
C LEU A 37 6.12 -14.72 5.15
N LEU A 38 6.82 -14.29 4.10
CA LEU A 38 8.11 -14.89 3.70
C LEU A 38 9.29 -14.40 4.54
N GLY A 39 9.16 -13.26 5.21
CA GLY A 39 10.18 -12.72 6.12
C GLY A 39 10.05 -13.21 7.56
N ASP A 40 9.06 -14.07 7.85
CA ASP A 40 8.82 -14.57 9.20
C ASP A 40 9.80 -15.71 9.55
N PRO A 41 10.65 -15.56 10.57
CA PRO A 41 11.56 -16.64 11.01
C PRO A 41 10.80 -17.88 11.50
N CYS A 42 9.55 -17.71 11.95
CA CYS A 42 8.69 -18.79 12.43
C CYS A 42 7.76 -19.34 11.34
N ARG A 43 8.02 -19.05 10.05
CA ARG A 43 7.15 -19.49 8.94
C ARG A 43 6.87 -20.99 8.99
N GLU A 44 7.90 -21.81 9.17
CA GLU A 44 7.75 -23.28 9.23
C GLU A 44 6.82 -23.72 10.36
N LEU A 45 6.93 -23.09 11.53
CA LEU A 45 6.02 -23.33 12.66
C LEU A 45 4.58 -22.96 12.30
N LEU A 46 4.37 -21.84 11.59
CA LEU A 46 3.04 -21.42 11.15
C LEU A 46 2.40 -22.41 10.18
N LEU A 47 3.19 -23.06 9.31
CA LEU A 47 2.68 -24.09 8.39
C LEU A 47 2.16 -25.34 9.12
N VAL A 48 2.68 -25.63 10.30
CA VAL A 48 2.29 -26.80 11.12
C VAL A 48 1.13 -26.46 12.07
N THR A 49 0.83 -25.16 12.29
CA THR A 49 -0.28 -24.79 13.16
C THR A 49 -1.63 -25.17 12.56
N PRO A 50 -2.64 -25.52 13.38
CA PRO A 50 -3.99 -25.85 12.91
C PRO A 50 -4.76 -24.64 12.37
N ARG A 51 -4.11 -23.48 12.23
CA ARG A 51 -4.71 -22.25 11.73
C ARG A 51 -4.35 -22.08 10.26
N PRO A 52 -5.32 -21.73 9.40
CA PRO A 52 -5.02 -21.47 8.01
C PRO A 52 -4.10 -20.25 7.86
N ILE A 53 -3.07 -20.35 7.03
CA ILE A 53 -2.05 -19.33 6.77
C ILE A 53 -2.70 -18.09 6.16
N TRP A 54 -3.68 -18.26 5.27
CA TRP A 54 -4.37 -17.11 4.65
C TRP A 54 -4.95 -16.17 5.70
N ARG A 55 -5.44 -16.70 6.83
CA ARG A 55 -5.99 -15.91 7.92
C ARG A 55 -4.90 -15.09 8.60
N ILE A 56 -3.73 -15.68 8.83
CA ILE A 56 -2.56 -14.99 9.40
C ILE A 56 -2.12 -13.85 8.48
N VAL A 57 -2.09 -14.08 7.16
CA VAL A 57 -1.75 -13.05 6.18
C VAL A 57 -2.75 -11.90 6.21
N VAL A 58 -4.06 -12.20 6.27
CA VAL A 58 -5.11 -11.17 6.39
C VAL A 58 -4.98 -10.39 7.70
N GLU A 59 -4.76 -11.07 8.84
CA GLU A 59 -4.56 -10.41 10.14
C GLU A 59 -3.36 -9.45 10.11
N ARG A 60 -2.24 -9.87 9.53
CA ARG A 60 -1.03 -9.04 9.37
C ARG A 60 -1.24 -7.88 8.40
N LEU A 61 -1.96 -8.11 7.31
CA LEU A 61 -2.32 -7.08 6.35
C LEU A 61 -3.20 -6.01 7.00
N ILE A 62 -4.19 -6.40 7.81
CA ILE A 62 -5.05 -5.48 8.58
C ILE A 62 -4.20 -4.66 9.55
N MET A 63 -3.28 -5.30 10.29
CA MET A 63 -2.39 -4.59 11.21
C MET A 63 -1.49 -3.59 10.48
N LEU A 64 -0.91 -3.96 9.33
CA LEU A 64 -0.11 -3.06 8.50
C LEU A 64 -0.94 -1.87 8.03
N MET A 65 -2.14 -2.12 7.49
CA MET A 65 -3.07 -1.06 7.05
C MET A 65 -3.46 -0.13 8.19
N LEU A 66 -3.71 -0.66 9.39
CA LEU A 66 -4.04 0.13 10.57
C LEU A 66 -2.87 1.05 10.95
N VAL A 67 -1.65 0.51 11.02
CA VAL A 67 -0.45 1.30 11.34
C VAL A 67 -0.23 2.41 10.31
N VAL A 68 -0.33 2.10 9.01
CA VAL A 68 -0.23 3.09 7.93
C VAL A 68 -1.33 4.14 8.05
N THR A 69 -2.58 3.72 8.29
CA THR A 69 -3.74 4.63 8.38
C THR A 69 -3.60 5.60 9.55
N VAL A 70 -3.25 5.08 10.73
CA VAL A 70 -3.08 5.89 11.94
C VAL A 70 -1.88 6.82 11.80
N SER A 71 -0.74 6.34 11.30
CA SER A 71 0.46 7.17 11.13
C SER A 71 0.27 8.27 10.08
N TRP A 72 -0.34 7.95 8.93
CA TRP A 72 -0.64 8.94 7.90
C TRP A 72 -1.68 9.96 8.36
N GLY A 73 -2.77 9.50 8.99
CA GLY A 73 -3.81 10.36 9.53
C GLY A 73 -3.27 11.30 10.62
N ALA A 74 -2.42 10.80 11.52
CA ALA A 74 -1.76 11.61 12.54
C ALA A 74 -0.84 12.67 11.92
N LEU A 75 0.00 12.29 10.95
CA LEU A 75 0.89 13.24 10.27
C LEU A 75 0.08 14.34 9.55
N LEU A 76 -0.95 13.96 8.81
CA LEU A 76 -1.82 14.88 8.09
C LEU A 76 -2.53 15.84 9.06
N PHE A 77 -3.04 15.32 10.18
CA PHE A 77 -3.67 16.15 11.21
C PHE A 77 -2.68 17.15 11.82
N VAL A 78 -1.47 16.73 12.19
CA VAL A 78 -0.43 17.61 12.75
C VAL A 78 -0.06 18.70 11.74
N MET A 79 0.14 18.35 10.48
CA MET A 79 0.50 19.31 9.42
C MET A 79 -0.64 20.28 9.12
N TRP A 80 -1.88 19.81 9.13
CA TRP A 80 -3.07 20.65 8.93
C TRP A 80 -3.24 21.69 10.04
N GLN A 81 -2.94 21.33 11.29
CA GLN A 81 -2.89 22.27 12.42
C GLN A 81 -1.75 23.28 12.27
N LEU A 82 -0.57 22.84 11.82
CA LEU A 82 0.63 23.68 11.70
C LEU A 82 0.45 24.82 10.69
N VAL A 83 -0.37 24.61 9.65
CA VAL A 83 -0.71 25.63 8.66
C VAL A 83 -2.03 26.35 8.96
N ASN A 84 -2.52 26.33 10.20
CA ASN A 84 -3.76 27.01 10.56
C ASN A 84 -4.95 26.67 9.64
N TYR A 85 -5.06 25.39 9.25
CA TYR A 85 -6.14 24.85 8.43
C TYR A 85 -6.20 25.30 6.96
N THR A 86 -5.19 26.00 6.44
CA THR A 86 -5.21 26.58 5.08
C THR A 86 -4.44 25.77 4.03
N LEU A 87 -4.60 24.45 3.97
CA LEU A 87 -3.98 23.63 2.92
C LEU A 87 -4.52 23.96 1.53
N VAL A 88 -3.65 23.91 0.51
CA VAL A 88 -4.03 24.11 -0.91
C VAL A 88 -4.91 22.97 -1.39
N ILE A 89 -4.52 21.74 -1.04
CA ILE A 89 -5.23 20.53 -1.40
C ILE A 89 -6.11 20.11 -0.22
N PRO A 90 -7.39 19.75 -0.43
CA PRO A 90 -8.26 19.30 0.64
C PRO A 90 -7.63 18.13 1.43
N PRO A 91 -7.67 18.16 2.78
CA PRO A 91 -7.09 17.11 3.61
C PRO A 91 -7.72 15.74 3.34
N THR A 92 -9.00 15.70 2.98
CA THR A 92 -9.69 14.48 2.56
C THR A 92 -9.09 13.89 1.29
N GLN A 93 -8.76 14.74 0.32
CA GLN A 93 -8.15 14.31 -0.95
C GLN A 93 -6.72 13.79 -0.73
N LEU A 94 -5.93 14.48 0.09
CA LEU A 94 -4.59 14.02 0.50
C LEU A 94 -4.65 12.69 1.25
N PHE A 95 -5.63 12.55 2.15
CA PHE A 95 -5.81 11.32 2.92
C PHE A 95 -6.13 10.14 2.01
N TRP A 96 -7.17 10.27 1.18
CA TRP A 96 -7.62 9.19 0.29
C TRP A 96 -6.61 8.89 -0.82
N GLY A 97 -6.03 9.91 -1.46
CA GLY A 97 -4.99 9.75 -2.48
C GLY A 97 -3.79 8.96 -1.96
N GLY A 98 -3.26 9.36 -0.80
CA GLY A 98 -2.19 8.62 -0.13
C GLY A 98 -2.58 7.18 0.23
N GLN A 99 -3.75 6.97 0.84
CA GLN A 99 -4.19 5.64 1.26
C GLN A 99 -4.38 4.66 0.09
N VAL A 100 -4.98 5.12 -1.01
CA VAL A 100 -5.17 4.28 -2.20
C VAL A 100 -3.82 3.92 -2.83
N SER A 101 -2.90 4.89 -2.90
CA SER A 101 -1.52 4.66 -3.35
C SER A 101 -0.82 3.62 -2.49
N VAL A 102 -0.92 3.71 -1.16
CA VAL A 102 -0.33 2.71 -0.27
C VAL A 102 -0.96 1.33 -0.48
N LEU A 103 -2.30 1.25 -0.59
CA LEU A 103 -3.02 -0.01 -0.75
C LEU A 103 -2.60 -0.77 -2.02
N ILE A 104 -2.44 -0.06 -3.15
CA ILE A 104 -2.00 -0.72 -4.40
C ILE A 104 -0.57 -1.27 -4.27
N PHE A 105 0.33 -0.54 -3.62
CA PHE A 105 1.70 -1.00 -3.39
C PHE A 105 1.79 -2.18 -2.42
N ILE A 106 1.01 -2.16 -1.34
CA ILE A 106 0.90 -3.28 -0.40
C ILE A 106 0.38 -4.54 -1.12
N SER A 107 -0.70 -4.41 -1.88
CA SER A 107 -1.32 -5.56 -2.56
C SER A 107 -0.40 -6.19 -3.60
N ILE A 108 0.30 -5.37 -4.40
CA ILE A 108 1.27 -5.84 -5.39
C ILE A 108 2.50 -6.44 -4.71
N GLY A 109 3.03 -5.82 -3.66
CA GLY A 109 4.16 -6.33 -2.89
C GLY A 109 3.86 -7.70 -2.29
N LEU A 110 2.72 -7.84 -1.63
CA LEU A 110 2.27 -9.12 -1.06
C LEU A 110 2.08 -10.19 -2.15
N TRP A 111 1.31 -9.89 -3.20
CA TRP A 111 1.04 -10.84 -4.27
C TRP A 111 2.31 -11.30 -4.98
N SER A 112 3.18 -10.36 -5.36
CA SER A 112 4.41 -10.67 -6.10
C SER A 112 5.39 -11.47 -5.25
N ALA A 113 5.56 -11.11 -3.98
CA ALA A 113 6.42 -11.87 -3.06
C ALA A 113 5.95 -13.33 -2.95
N LEU A 114 4.65 -13.56 -2.74
CA LEU A 114 4.06 -14.90 -2.70
C LEU A 114 4.22 -15.64 -4.04
N ARG A 115 3.95 -14.96 -5.16
CA ARG A 115 4.06 -15.54 -6.50
C ARG A 115 5.48 -16.02 -6.83
N PHE A 116 6.49 -15.25 -6.43
CA PHE A 116 7.90 -15.59 -6.62
C PHE A 116 8.51 -16.39 -5.47
N ARG A 117 7.75 -16.62 -4.39
CA ARG A 117 8.21 -17.28 -3.14
C ARG A 117 9.47 -16.65 -2.57
N ASN A 118 9.69 -15.36 -2.82
CA ASN A 118 10.87 -14.64 -2.39
C ASN A 118 10.54 -13.17 -2.10
N VAL A 119 10.95 -12.69 -0.91
CA VAL A 119 10.85 -11.28 -0.49
C VAL A 119 11.55 -10.36 -1.49
N VAL A 120 12.74 -10.74 -1.96
CA VAL A 120 13.52 -9.94 -2.91
C VAL A 120 12.78 -9.78 -4.23
N GLY A 121 12.15 -10.85 -4.73
CA GLY A 121 11.36 -10.82 -5.95
C GLY A 121 10.20 -9.82 -5.86
N GLY A 122 9.46 -9.84 -4.75
CA GLY A 122 8.39 -8.87 -4.52
C GLY A 122 8.90 -7.43 -4.40
N SER A 123 10.03 -7.23 -3.72
CA SER A 123 10.61 -5.90 -3.52
C SER A 123 11.09 -5.27 -4.82
N ILE A 124 11.62 -6.07 -5.75
CA ILE A 124 11.99 -5.61 -7.09
C ILE A 124 10.75 -5.15 -7.87
N ILE A 125 9.63 -5.87 -7.78
CA ILE A 125 8.39 -5.47 -8.45
C ILE A 125 7.83 -4.17 -7.88
N VAL A 126 7.83 -4.03 -6.54
CA VAL A 126 7.45 -2.78 -5.86
C VAL A 126 8.34 -1.61 -6.33
N ALA A 127 9.65 -1.80 -6.35
CA ALA A 127 10.60 -0.78 -6.78
C ALA A 127 10.43 -0.43 -8.26
N ALA A 128 10.18 -1.42 -9.12
CA ALA A 128 9.94 -1.21 -10.55
C ALA A 128 8.64 -0.43 -10.79
N LEU A 129 7.55 -0.77 -10.10
CA LEU A 129 6.28 -0.03 -10.19
C LEU A 129 6.45 1.43 -9.73
N TRP A 130 7.15 1.62 -8.61
CA TRP A 130 7.46 2.95 -8.09
C TRP A 130 8.30 3.77 -9.08
N ALA A 131 9.41 3.21 -9.56
CA ALA A 131 10.29 3.87 -10.50
C ALA A 131 9.59 4.20 -11.82
N THR A 132 8.79 3.27 -12.35
CA THR A 132 8.05 3.49 -13.60
C THR A 132 6.99 4.60 -13.45
N GLY A 133 6.26 4.64 -12.33
CA GLY A 133 5.30 5.70 -12.04
C GLY A 133 5.94 7.09 -11.90
N LEU A 134 7.20 7.16 -11.46
CA LEU A 134 7.94 8.43 -11.37
C LEU A 134 8.59 8.85 -12.69
N ILE A 135 9.22 7.91 -13.41
CA ILE A 135 9.97 8.19 -14.65
C ILE A 135 9.00 8.47 -15.81
N PHE A 136 7.95 7.65 -15.96
CA PHE A 136 7.02 7.73 -17.09
C PHE A 136 5.79 8.58 -16.80
N ARG A 137 5.82 9.41 -15.75
CA ARG A 137 4.70 10.24 -15.30
C ARG A 137 4.04 11.04 -16.42
N GLN A 138 4.84 11.78 -17.19
CA GLN A 138 4.33 12.64 -18.25
C GLN A 138 3.71 11.81 -19.36
N SER A 139 4.37 10.72 -19.77
CA SER A 139 3.88 9.82 -20.82
C SER A 139 2.57 9.13 -20.43
N LEU A 140 2.39 8.75 -19.17
CA LEU A 140 1.14 8.17 -18.66
C LEU A 140 -0.01 9.17 -18.72
N LEU A 141 0.23 10.43 -18.34
CA LEU A 141 -0.79 11.47 -18.33
C LEU A 141 -1.18 11.98 -19.72
N VAL A 142 -0.46 11.62 -20.79
CA VAL A 142 -0.93 11.93 -22.16
C VAL A 142 -2.19 11.13 -22.51
N HIS A 143 -2.35 9.93 -21.93
CA HIS A 143 -3.45 9.03 -22.26
C HIS A 143 -4.54 9.02 -21.18
N PRO A 144 -5.84 8.98 -21.56
CA PRO A 144 -6.95 8.97 -20.60
C PRO A 144 -6.91 7.74 -19.68
N ILE A 145 -6.40 6.61 -20.19
CA ILE A 145 -6.20 5.39 -19.38
C ILE A 145 -5.14 5.62 -18.31
N GLY A 146 -4.05 6.35 -18.61
CA GLY A 146 -3.01 6.62 -17.64
C GLY A 146 -3.53 7.42 -16.46
N HIS A 147 -4.44 8.38 -16.69
CA HIS A 147 -5.14 9.05 -15.59
C HIS A 147 -5.93 8.09 -14.69
N LEU A 148 -6.48 6.98 -15.21
CA LEU A 148 -7.27 6.03 -14.42
C LEU A 148 -6.42 5.07 -13.58
N ILE A 149 -5.16 4.84 -13.95
CA ILE A 149 -4.30 3.85 -13.28
C ILE A 149 -3.02 4.44 -12.69
N HIS A 150 -2.83 5.77 -12.75
CA HIS A 150 -1.64 6.41 -12.18
C HIS A 150 -1.69 6.35 -10.65
N PRO A 151 -0.72 5.69 -9.98
CA PRO A 151 -0.72 5.54 -8.52
C PRO A 151 -0.30 6.80 -7.75
N PHE A 152 -0.06 7.93 -8.44
CA PHE A 152 0.47 9.18 -7.86
C PHE A 152 -0.31 10.37 -8.42
N LEU A 153 -1.60 10.16 -8.73
CA LEU A 153 -2.38 11.15 -9.46
C LEU A 153 -2.65 12.40 -8.62
N THR A 154 -2.79 12.30 -7.29
CA THR A 154 -3.01 13.50 -6.46
C THR A 154 -1.76 14.38 -6.45
N PHE A 155 -0.56 13.80 -6.44
CA PHE A 155 0.69 14.55 -6.54
C PHE A 155 0.83 15.27 -7.88
N GLN A 156 0.42 14.63 -8.98
CA GLN A 156 0.68 15.16 -10.33
C GLN A 156 -0.45 16.01 -10.91
N ALA A 157 -1.70 15.70 -10.57
CA ALA A 157 -2.89 16.30 -11.14
C ALA A 157 -4.10 16.17 -10.17
N HIS A 158 -3.99 16.73 -8.96
CA HIS A 158 -5.08 16.69 -7.96
C HIS A 158 -6.39 17.30 -8.47
N GLU A 159 -6.35 18.29 -9.37
CA GLU A 159 -7.57 18.89 -9.96
C GLU A 159 -8.17 18.06 -11.10
N SER A 160 -7.59 16.90 -11.44
CA SER A 160 -8.08 16.06 -12.52
C SER A 160 -9.53 15.63 -12.28
N PRO A 161 -10.44 15.79 -13.27
CA PRO A 161 -11.82 15.32 -13.14
C PRO A 161 -11.92 13.79 -13.00
N LEU A 162 -10.87 13.07 -13.39
CA LEU A 162 -10.78 11.61 -13.28
C LEU A 162 -10.19 11.14 -11.95
N TRP A 163 -9.90 12.04 -10.99
CA TRP A 163 -9.27 11.70 -9.72
C TRP A 163 -10.05 10.63 -8.94
N LEU A 164 -11.37 10.80 -8.81
CA LEU A 164 -12.19 9.84 -8.09
C LEU A 164 -12.22 8.47 -8.80
N MET A 165 -12.30 8.49 -10.14
CA MET A 165 -12.30 7.26 -10.94
C MET A 165 -10.95 6.53 -10.82
N ASN A 166 -9.84 7.26 -10.76
CA ASN A 166 -8.52 6.71 -10.49
C ASN A 166 -8.48 6.00 -9.12
N CYS A 167 -8.94 6.68 -8.07
CA CYS A 167 -8.98 6.09 -6.72
C CYS A 167 -9.80 4.79 -6.70
N ILE A 168 -10.97 4.77 -7.34
CA ILE A 168 -11.83 3.57 -7.44
C ILE A 168 -11.12 2.46 -8.22
N MET A 169 -10.52 2.78 -9.36
CA MET A 169 -9.82 1.78 -10.20
C MET A 169 -8.64 1.16 -9.48
N LEU A 170 -7.81 1.96 -8.80
CA LEU A 170 -6.68 1.46 -8.02
C LEU A 170 -7.14 0.58 -6.85
N CYS A 171 -8.22 0.96 -6.15
CA CYS A 171 -8.82 0.11 -5.13
C CYS A 171 -9.29 -1.25 -5.69
N LEU A 172 -9.96 -1.24 -6.85
CA LEU A 172 -10.41 -2.49 -7.50
C LEU A 172 -9.23 -3.37 -7.89
N ILE A 173 -8.18 -2.79 -8.47
CA ILE A 173 -6.95 -3.51 -8.83
C ILE A 173 -6.30 -4.09 -7.56
N ALA A 174 -6.21 -3.31 -6.48
CA ALA A 174 -5.64 -3.77 -5.23
C ALA A 174 -6.43 -4.93 -4.60
N LEU A 175 -7.77 -4.88 -4.64
CA LEU A 175 -8.63 -5.97 -4.19
C LEU A 175 -8.39 -7.24 -5.01
N VAL A 176 -8.22 -7.13 -6.32
CA VAL A 176 -7.87 -8.27 -7.18
C VAL A 176 -6.53 -8.88 -6.77
N PHE A 177 -5.51 -8.07 -6.52
CA PHE A 177 -4.20 -8.57 -6.07
C PHE A 177 -4.26 -9.23 -4.69
N ILE A 178 -5.01 -8.66 -3.73
CA ILE A 178 -5.21 -9.26 -2.41
C ILE A 178 -5.94 -10.60 -2.55
N PHE A 179 -6.99 -10.67 -3.37
CA PHE A 179 -7.71 -11.91 -3.64
C PHE A 179 -6.79 -12.98 -4.25
N LEU A 180 -5.96 -12.59 -5.22
CA LEU A 180 -4.98 -13.49 -5.83
C LEU A 180 -3.92 -13.96 -4.81
N ALA A 181 -3.45 -13.08 -3.92
CA ALA A 181 -2.52 -13.42 -2.85
C ALA A 181 -3.13 -14.45 -1.88
N VAL A 182 -4.37 -14.23 -1.45
CA VAL A 182 -5.12 -15.17 -0.57
C VAL A 182 -5.34 -16.52 -1.25
N ARG A 183 -5.67 -16.52 -2.55
CA ARG A 183 -5.81 -17.77 -3.32
C ARG A 183 -4.49 -18.52 -3.45
N LEU A 184 -3.38 -17.80 -3.65
CA LEU A 184 -2.05 -18.40 -3.69
C LEU A 184 -1.71 -19.06 -2.34
N THR A 185 -1.98 -18.39 -1.22
CA THR A 185 -1.73 -18.99 0.11
C THR A 185 -2.56 -20.25 0.35
N PHE A 186 -3.83 -20.25 -0.06
CA PHE A 186 -4.68 -21.44 0.05
C PHE A 186 -4.14 -22.61 -0.78
N HIS A 187 -3.66 -22.32 -1.99
CA HIS A 187 -3.06 -23.33 -2.84
C HIS A 187 -1.71 -23.82 -2.30
N GLU A 188 -0.95 -23.04 -1.53
CA GLU A 188 0.27 -23.55 -0.89
C GLU A 188 -0.04 -24.50 0.28
N GLU A 189 -1.10 -24.25 1.04
CA GLU A 189 -1.56 -25.13 2.14
C GLU A 189 -1.93 -26.53 1.64
N CYS A 190 -2.61 -26.63 0.50
CA CYS A 190 -3.06 -27.93 -0.04
C CYS A 190 -1.92 -28.87 -0.49
N TRP A 191 -0.69 -28.37 -0.65
CA TRP A 191 0.45 -29.15 -1.13
C TRP A 191 1.39 -29.60 -0.01
N LEU A 192 1.13 -29.18 1.23
CA LEU A 192 1.83 -29.71 2.38
C LEU A 192 1.36 -31.15 2.59
N PRO A 193 2.28 -32.13 2.72
CA PRO A 193 1.91 -33.50 3.02
C PRO A 193 1.18 -33.49 4.36
N PHE A 194 -0.12 -33.73 4.34
CA PHE A 194 -0.80 -34.26 5.51
C PHE A 194 -0.17 -35.62 5.75
N GLU A 195 0.69 -35.74 6.75
CA GLU A 195 0.98 -37.04 7.34
C GLU A 195 -0.40 -37.64 7.66
N SER A 196 -0.81 -38.62 6.86
CA SER A 196 -1.90 -39.49 7.20
C SER A 196 -1.56 -40.00 8.58
N ASN A 197 -2.35 -39.61 9.58
CA ASN A 197 -2.32 -40.23 10.89
C ASN A 197 -2.49 -41.74 10.67
N GLU A 198 -1.39 -42.45 10.54
CA GLU A 198 -1.36 -43.88 10.82
C GLU A 198 -1.71 -43.96 12.29
N GLU A 199 -2.97 -44.32 12.55
CA GLU A 199 -3.42 -44.78 13.85
C GLU A 199 -2.45 -45.89 14.27
N ILE A 200 -1.53 -45.56 15.17
CA ILE A 200 -0.77 -46.55 15.92
C ILE A 200 -1.80 -47.21 16.84
N VAL A 201 -2.37 -48.32 16.36
CA VAL A 201 -3.25 -49.24 17.11
C VAL A 201 -2.46 -50.01 18.14
#